data_AF-A0A2V7UCI0-F1
#
_entry.id   AF-A0A2V7UCI0-F1
#
_cell.length_a   1.000
_cell.length_b   1.000
_cell.length_c   1.000
_cell.angle_alpha   90.00
_cell.angle_beta   90.00
_cell.angle_gamma   90.00
#
_symmetry.space_group_name_H-M   'P 1'
#
loop_
_entity.id
_entity.type
_entity.pdbx_description
1 polymer ?
#
loop_
_entity_poly.entity_id
_entity_poly.type
_entity_poly.pdbx_seq_one_letter_code
_entity_poly.pdbx_strand_id
1 'polypeptide(L)'
;MNEERWKVVALATLAVVAAGAAAALLLRERGPTTNVSAVAARLTLGGDEGGTVHEVRRESHPDVYYRVTLNDAPLGQRLALDCEWMDPSGQRFLQNHYQTQTISTTLWNTHCHQRFGPDAPAGTWTVRMMAGTRMLSSESFAVK
;
A
#
# COMPACT_ATOMS: atom_id res chain seq x y z
N MET A 1 49.01 16.45 -34.12
CA MET A 1 48.31 16.20 -32.84
C MET A 1 46.83 16.43 -33.11
N ASN A 2 46.06 15.33 -33.15
CA ASN A 2 45.04 15.10 -34.18
C ASN A 2 43.65 15.70 -33.85
N GLU A 3 42.99 16.22 -34.88
CA GLU A 3 41.64 16.83 -34.93
C GLU A 3 40.47 15.87 -34.61
N GLU A 4 40.73 14.61 -34.27
CA GLU A 4 39.69 13.59 -34.07
C GLU A 4 39.30 13.37 -32.59
N ARG A 5 40.05 13.92 -31.63
CA ARG A 5 39.80 13.67 -30.19
C ARG A 5 38.67 14.51 -29.59
N TRP A 6 38.29 15.63 -30.21
CA TRP A 6 37.28 16.52 -29.62
C TRP A 6 35.84 16.04 -29.84
N LYS A 7 35.57 15.30 -30.92
CA LYS A 7 34.24 14.74 -31.21
C LYS A 7 33.85 13.60 -30.28
N VAL A 8 34.83 12.84 -29.76
CA VAL A 8 34.58 11.72 -28.83
C VAL A 8 34.23 12.22 -27.42
N VAL A 9 34.72 13.40 -27.03
CA VAL A 9 34.41 14.00 -25.72
C VAL A 9 33.01 14.64 -25.71
N ALA A 10 32.54 15.16 -26.85
CA ALA A 10 31.23 15.80 -26.95
C ALA A 10 30.03 14.83 -26.93
N LEU A 11 30.25 13.54 -27.22
CA LEU A 11 29.19 12.51 -27.24
C LEU A 11 29.02 11.77 -25.90
N ALA A 12 30.00 11.85 -24.99
CA ALA A 12 29.95 11.16 -23.70
C ALA A 12 29.17 11.92 -22.61
N THR A 13 28.94 13.22 -22.77
CA THR A 13 28.32 14.08 -21.75
C THR A 13 26.79 14.11 -21.78
N LEU A 14 26.13 13.70 -22.87
CA LEU A 14 24.66 13.71 -22.98
C LEU A 14 23.97 12.47 -22.41
N ALA A 15 24.66 11.34 -22.24
CA ALA A 15 24.07 10.10 -21.74
C ALA A 15 23.92 10.07 -20.20
N VAL A 16 24.73 10.84 -19.46
CA VAL A 16 24.73 10.80 -17.98
C VAL A 16 23.58 11.62 -17.37
N VAL A 17 23.11 12.68 -18.04
CA VAL A 17 22.03 13.54 -17.53
C VAL A 17 20.65 12.87 -17.65
N ALA A 18 20.41 12.07 -18.69
CA ALA A 18 19.14 11.38 -18.90
C ALA A 18 18.91 10.24 -17.87
N ALA A 19 19.96 9.54 -17.46
CA ALA A 19 19.87 8.48 -16.45
C ALA A 19 19.59 9.02 -15.03
N GLY A 20 20.10 10.22 -14.71
CA GLY A 20 19.90 10.85 -13.40
C GLY A 20 18.46 11.35 -13.16
N ALA A 21 17.80 11.87 -14.20
CA ALA A 21 16.44 12.42 -14.08
C ALA A 21 15.39 11.33 -13.78
N ALA A 22 15.53 10.15 -14.37
CA ALA A 22 14.65 9.01 -14.09
C ALA A 22 14.78 8.52 -12.65
N ALA A 23 16.02 8.40 -12.13
CA ALA A 23 16.26 8.01 -10.74
C ALA A 23 15.73 9.04 -9.73
N ALA A 24 15.87 10.34 -10.01
CA ALA A 24 15.37 11.41 -9.14
C ALA A 24 13.83 11.48 -9.08
N LEU A 25 13.14 11.17 -10.19
CA LEU A 25 11.67 11.05 -10.21
C LEU A 25 11.19 9.83 -9.41
N LEU A 26 11.88 8.69 -9.51
CA LEU A 26 11.59 7.50 -8.70
C LEU A 26 11.83 7.72 -7.20
N LEU A 27 12.76 8.60 -6.83
CA LEU A 27 13.06 8.95 -5.43
C LEU A 27 12.10 10.00 -4.85
N ARG A 28 11.45 10.81 -5.69
CA ARG A 28 10.55 11.91 -5.27
C ARG A 28 9.21 11.47 -4.71
N GLU A 29 8.76 10.25 -4.99
CA GLU A 29 7.45 9.76 -4.55
C GLU A 29 7.40 9.34 -3.07
N ARG A 30 8.55 9.37 -2.38
CA ARG A 30 8.64 9.05 -0.95
C ARG A 30 8.47 10.33 -0.14
N GLY A 31 7.25 10.87 -0.14
CA GLY A 31 6.86 11.95 0.78
C GLY A 31 7.12 11.54 2.24
N PRO A 32 7.34 12.50 3.16
CA PRO A 32 7.62 12.20 4.56
C PRO A 32 6.38 11.55 5.21
N THR A 33 6.35 10.23 5.26
CA THR A 33 5.32 9.45 5.96
C THR A 33 5.62 9.35 7.46
N THR A 34 6.69 9.97 7.96
CA THR A 34 7.28 9.74 9.28
C THR A 34 6.31 9.86 10.45
N ASN A 35 5.25 10.67 10.34
CA ASN A 35 4.30 10.89 11.44
C ASN A 35 2.96 10.14 11.30
N VAL A 36 2.65 9.59 10.12
CA VAL A 36 1.33 8.96 9.89
C VAL A 36 1.16 7.72 10.78
N SER A 37 0.08 7.62 11.54
CA SER A 37 -0.23 6.45 12.36
C SER A 37 -1.65 5.97 12.12
N ALA A 38 -1.97 4.74 12.48
CA ALA A 38 -3.37 4.29 12.51
C ALA A 38 -3.93 4.46 13.93
N VAL A 39 -5.11 5.07 14.02
CA VAL A 39 -5.82 5.27 15.31
C VAL A 39 -7.03 4.38 15.47
N ALA A 40 -7.55 3.83 14.37
CA ALA A 40 -8.59 2.81 14.39
C ALA A 40 -8.43 1.87 13.19
N ALA A 41 -8.74 0.60 13.39
CA ALA A 41 -8.76 -0.40 12.34
C ALA A 41 -9.86 -1.42 12.63
N ARG A 42 -10.55 -1.89 11.58
CA ARG A 42 -11.57 -2.93 11.69
C ARG A 42 -11.82 -3.62 10.37
N LEU A 43 -12.26 -4.86 10.44
CA LEU A 43 -12.75 -5.65 9.31
C LEU A 43 -14.27 -5.59 9.25
N THR A 44 -14.83 -5.48 8.05
CA THR A 44 -16.28 -5.40 7.79
C THR A 44 -16.63 -6.25 6.58
N LEU A 45 -17.86 -6.76 6.49
CA LEU A 45 -18.37 -7.44 5.30
C LEU A 45 -19.05 -6.45 4.36
N GLY A 46 -19.04 -6.73 3.06
CA GLY A 46 -19.75 -5.94 2.05
C GLY A 46 -21.23 -5.80 2.40
N GLY A 47 -21.72 -4.56 2.52
CA GLY A 47 -23.09 -4.25 2.93
C GLY A 47 -23.28 -3.99 4.43
N ASP A 48 -22.27 -4.25 5.26
CA ASP A 48 -22.25 -3.88 6.69
C ASP A 48 -21.19 -2.79 6.93
N GLU A 49 -21.63 -1.58 7.28
CA GLU A 49 -20.74 -0.46 7.59
C GLU A 49 -20.40 -0.36 9.09
N GLY A 50 -21.01 -1.19 9.94
CA GLY A 50 -20.98 -1.06 11.39
C GLY A 50 -20.23 -2.16 12.13
N GLY A 51 -20.48 -3.42 11.78
CA GLY A 51 -20.00 -4.58 12.55
C GLY A 51 -18.55 -4.94 12.29
N THR A 52 -17.74 -5.06 13.34
CA THR A 52 -16.41 -5.67 13.23
C THR A 52 -16.57 -7.17 13.01
N VAL A 53 -15.92 -7.68 11.97
CA VAL A 53 -15.97 -9.08 11.56
C VAL A 53 -14.71 -9.79 12.02
N HIS A 54 -14.88 -10.86 12.78
CA HIS A 54 -13.78 -11.73 13.23
C HIS A 54 -13.76 -13.07 12.50
N GLU A 55 -14.81 -13.38 11.74
CA GLU A 55 -14.97 -14.64 11.02
C GLU A 55 -15.58 -14.42 9.65
N VAL A 56 -14.98 -15.02 8.64
CA VAL A 56 -15.37 -14.93 7.22
C VAL A 56 -15.64 -16.34 6.72
N ARG A 57 -16.82 -16.58 6.15
CA ARG A 57 -17.20 -17.86 5.52
C ARG A 57 -16.88 -17.78 4.03
N ARG A 58 -15.83 -18.45 3.58
CA ARG A 58 -15.32 -18.27 2.21
C ARG A 58 -16.22 -18.87 1.13
N GLU A 59 -17.11 -19.79 1.49
CA GLU A 59 -18.06 -20.43 0.57
C GLU A 59 -19.09 -19.44 0.01
N SER A 60 -19.46 -18.41 0.77
CA SER A 60 -20.43 -17.39 0.33
C SER A 60 -19.81 -16.30 -0.54
N HIS A 61 -18.53 -16.45 -0.91
CA HIS A 61 -17.76 -15.48 -1.68
C HIS A 61 -17.78 -14.04 -1.11
N PRO A 62 -17.53 -13.85 0.20
CA PRO A 62 -17.76 -12.57 0.86
C PRO A 62 -16.76 -11.51 0.43
N ASP A 63 -17.25 -10.28 0.26
CA ASP A 63 -16.42 -9.09 0.17
C ASP A 63 -16.01 -8.63 1.58
N VAL A 64 -14.72 -8.61 1.85
CA VAL A 64 -14.15 -8.20 3.14
C VAL A 64 -13.42 -6.88 2.97
N TYR A 65 -13.74 -5.92 3.81
CA TYR A 65 -13.14 -4.59 3.81
C TYR A 65 -12.37 -4.38 5.10
N TYR A 66 -11.06 -4.15 4.98
CA TYR A 66 -10.23 -3.69 6.07
C TYR A 66 -10.18 -2.17 6.06
N ARG A 67 -10.82 -1.55 7.04
CA ARG A 67 -11.00 -0.10 7.15
C ARG A 67 -10.07 0.44 8.21
N VAL A 68 -9.32 1.48 7.88
CA VAL A 68 -8.33 2.10 8.77
C VAL A 68 -8.55 3.60 8.80
N THR A 69 -8.56 4.17 10.00
CA THR A 69 -8.49 5.62 10.21
C THR A 69 -7.06 5.98 10.55
N LEU A 70 -6.45 6.79 9.70
CA LEU A 70 -5.12 7.33 9.87
C LEU A 70 -5.19 8.64 10.66
N ASN A 71 -4.16 8.91 11.46
CA ASN A 71 -3.90 10.19 12.09
C ASN A 71 -2.59 10.78 11.54
N ASP A 72 -2.47 12.11 11.62
CA ASP A 72 -1.36 12.88 11.06
C ASP A 72 -1.10 12.58 9.58
N ALA A 73 -2.17 12.30 8.83
CA ALA A 73 -2.11 12.10 7.39
C ALA A 73 -1.64 13.40 6.69
N PRO A 74 -0.77 13.32 5.66
CA PRO A 74 -0.11 14.49 5.08
C PRO A 74 -1.08 15.35 4.26
N LEU A 75 -1.55 16.45 4.86
CA LEU A 75 -2.46 17.43 4.22
C LEU A 75 -1.92 17.93 2.87
N GLY A 76 -2.81 17.99 1.88
CA GLY A 76 -2.51 18.45 0.54
C GLY A 76 -1.68 17.48 -0.29
N GLN A 77 -1.34 16.30 0.23
CA GLN A 77 -0.56 15.27 -0.46
C GLN A 77 -1.37 14.00 -0.66
N ARG A 78 -0.92 13.18 -1.60
CA ARG A 78 -1.37 11.79 -1.71
C ARG A 78 -0.43 10.91 -0.92
N LEU A 79 -0.97 9.90 -0.25
CA LEU A 79 -0.21 8.91 0.48
C LEU A 79 -0.24 7.58 -0.28
N ALA A 80 0.92 7.04 -0.60
CA ALA A 80 1.04 5.67 -1.13
C ALA A 80 0.88 4.67 0.03
N LEU A 81 -0.03 3.72 -0.14
CA LEU A 81 -0.37 2.71 0.84
C LEU A 81 -0.35 1.33 0.19
N ASP A 82 0.08 0.35 0.97
CA ASP A 82 -0.02 -1.07 0.64
C ASP A 82 -0.91 -1.76 1.66
N CYS A 83 -1.70 -2.72 1.20
CA CYS A 83 -2.47 -3.62 2.05
C CYS A 83 -2.06 -5.05 1.74
N GLU A 84 -1.46 -5.73 2.72
CA GLU A 84 -0.99 -7.10 2.60
C GLU A 84 -1.98 -8.05 3.28
N TRP A 85 -2.51 -9.01 2.52
CA TRP A 85 -3.32 -10.10 3.04
C TRP A 85 -2.43 -11.33 3.19
N MET A 86 -2.21 -11.75 4.43
CA MET A 86 -1.38 -12.88 4.80
C MET A 86 -2.27 -14.08 5.06
N ASP A 87 -1.96 -15.20 4.39
CA ASP A 87 -2.65 -16.46 4.61
C ASP A 87 -2.22 -17.12 5.94
N PRO A 88 -2.87 -18.23 6.35
CA PRO A 88 -2.54 -18.92 7.60
C PRO A 88 -1.14 -19.52 7.67
N SER A 89 -0.43 -19.68 6.55
CA SER A 89 0.97 -20.09 6.53
C SER A 89 1.93 -18.93 6.81
N GLY A 90 1.40 -17.71 6.87
CA GLY A 90 2.18 -16.47 6.99
C GLY A 90 2.76 -16.00 5.65
N GLN A 91 2.34 -16.59 4.53
CA GLN A 91 2.70 -16.11 3.20
C GLN A 91 1.76 -14.99 2.75
N ARG A 92 2.29 -14.09 1.93
CA ARG A 92 1.49 -13.02 1.34
C ARG A 92 0.62 -13.61 0.23
N PHE A 93 -0.68 -13.69 0.47
CA PHE A 93 -1.66 -14.15 -0.51
C PHE A 93 -1.94 -13.07 -1.56
N LEU A 94 -2.11 -11.82 -1.11
CA LEU A 94 -2.42 -10.68 -1.97
C LEU A 94 -1.77 -9.41 -1.42
N GLN A 95 -1.39 -8.51 -2.33
CA GLN A 95 -1.00 -7.14 -2.01
C GLN A 95 -1.81 -6.17 -2.86
N ASN A 96 -2.56 -5.27 -2.21
CA ASN A 96 -3.17 -4.14 -2.90
C ASN A 96 -2.26 -2.91 -2.74
N HIS A 97 -1.80 -2.34 -3.85
CA HIS A 97 -1.06 -1.08 -3.86
C HIS A 97 -1.97 0.04 -4.36
N TYR A 98 -2.06 1.15 -3.63
CA TYR A 98 -2.87 2.30 -4.04
C TYR A 98 -2.34 3.63 -3.49
N GLN A 99 -2.73 4.71 -4.14
CA GLN A 99 -2.53 6.07 -3.64
C GLN A 99 -3.85 6.63 -3.15
N THR A 100 -3.84 7.32 -2.01
CA THR A 100 -5.02 8.05 -1.55
C THR A 100 -5.37 9.16 -2.53
N GLN A 101 -6.61 9.65 -2.45
CA GLN A 101 -6.91 11.00 -2.93
C GLN A 101 -6.06 12.03 -2.18
N THR A 102 -6.03 13.26 -2.68
CA THR A 102 -5.37 14.35 -1.97
C THR A 102 -5.99 14.50 -0.58
N ILE A 103 -5.18 14.32 0.45
CA ILE A 103 -5.63 14.29 1.83
C ILE A 103 -6.05 15.70 2.24
N SER A 104 -7.33 15.86 2.61
CA SER A 104 -7.91 17.14 3.04
C SER A 104 -7.95 17.30 4.55
N THR A 105 -7.77 16.21 5.30
CA THR A 105 -7.87 16.17 6.77
C THR A 105 -6.77 15.29 7.37
N THR A 106 -6.24 15.66 8.54
CA THR A 106 -5.19 14.89 9.23
C THR A 106 -5.71 13.55 9.74
N LEU A 107 -7.00 13.48 10.08
CA LEU A 107 -7.74 12.24 10.26
C LEU A 107 -8.28 11.78 8.90
N TRP A 108 -7.78 10.65 8.41
CA TRP A 108 -8.09 10.18 7.06
C TRP A 108 -8.57 8.74 7.07
N ASN A 109 -9.77 8.50 6.55
CA ASN A 109 -10.33 7.15 6.42
C ASN A 109 -9.89 6.53 5.10
N THR A 110 -9.36 5.32 5.18
CA THR A 110 -8.99 4.51 4.01
C THR A 110 -9.45 3.07 4.20
N HIS A 111 -9.45 2.29 3.12
CA HIS A 111 -9.72 0.87 3.19
C HIS A 111 -9.06 0.10 2.05
N CYS A 112 -8.87 -1.19 2.28
CA CYS A 112 -8.60 -2.18 1.23
C CYS A 112 -9.69 -3.25 1.25
N HIS A 113 -9.85 -3.90 0.10
CA HIS A 113 -10.89 -4.88 -0.15
C HIS A 113 -10.24 -6.19 -0.61
N GLN A 114 -10.80 -7.29 -0.13
CA GLN A 114 -10.51 -8.62 -0.64
C GLN A 114 -11.80 -9.43 -0.69
N ARG A 115 -12.00 -10.12 -1.81
CA ARG A 115 -13.05 -11.12 -1.95
C ARG A 115 -12.50 -12.50 -1.67
N PHE A 116 -13.03 -13.17 -0.65
CA PHE A 116 -12.68 -14.55 -0.36
C PHE A 116 -13.52 -15.50 -1.21
N GLY A 117 -12.99 -16.67 -1.50
CA GLY A 117 -13.69 -17.73 -2.23
C GLY A 117 -13.31 -19.12 -1.71
N PRO A 118 -13.96 -20.19 -2.21
CA PRO A 118 -13.78 -21.57 -1.74
C PRO A 118 -12.35 -22.12 -1.83
N ASP A 119 -11.47 -21.47 -2.60
CA ASP A 119 -10.07 -21.86 -2.75
C ASP A 119 -9.14 -21.15 -1.75
N ALA A 120 -9.62 -20.14 -1.03
CA ALA A 120 -8.82 -19.43 -0.03
C ALA A 120 -8.50 -20.38 1.14
N PRO A 121 -7.24 -20.49 1.59
CA PRO A 121 -6.89 -21.32 2.74
C PRO A 121 -7.75 -21.02 3.98
N ALA A 122 -8.29 -22.06 4.61
CA ALA A 122 -8.97 -21.93 5.90
C ALA A 122 -7.93 -21.75 7.03
N GLY A 123 -8.26 -20.91 8.00
CA GLY A 123 -7.40 -20.64 9.17
C GLY A 123 -7.38 -19.17 9.58
N THR A 124 -6.38 -18.80 10.37
CA THR A 124 -6.19 -17.41 10.81
C THR A 124 -5.46 -16.61 9.73
N TRP A 125 -6.13 -15.59 9.22
CA TRP A 125 -5.54 -14.63 8.30
C TRP A 125 -5.11 -13.39 9.05
N THR A 126 -4.16 -12.67 8.46
CA THR A 126 -3.75 -11.35 8.96
C THR A 126 -3.75 -10.36 7.81
N VAL A 127 -4.38 -9.21 7.99
CA VAL A 127 -4.29 -8.08 7.06
C VAL A 127 -3.39 -7.00 7.67
N ARG A 128 -2.53 -6.39 6.86
CA ARG A 128 -1.61 -5.32 7.27
C ARG A 128 -1.75 -4.10 6.38
N MET A 129 -1.88 -2.92 6.97
CA MET A 129 -1.76 -1.64 6.27
C MET A 129 -0.33 -1.14 6.40
N MET A 130 0.29 -0.79 5.29
CA MET A 130 1.67 -0.31 5.22
C MET A 130 1.75 1.05 4.52
N ALA A 131 2.72 1.86 4.92
CA ALA A 131 3.18 3.03 4.16
C ALA A 131 4.66 2.82 3.80
N GLY A 132 4.92 2.42 2.57
CA GLY A 132 6.23 1.92 2.16
C GLY A 132 6.60 0.68 2.96
N THR A 133 7.73 0.70 3.67
CA THR A 133 8.18 -0.44 4.49
C THR A 133 7.63 -0.43 5.92
N ARG A 134 6.93 0.62 6.33
CA ARG A 134 6.42 0.76 7.71
C ARG A 134 5.00 0.22 7.83
N MET A 135 4.79 -0.70 8.76
CA MET A 135 3.45 -1.13 9.15
C MET A 135 2.75 -0.04 9.95
N LEU A 136 1.56 0.34 9.51
CA LEU A 136 0.69 1.30 10.19
C LEU A 136 -0.33 0.61 11.10
N SER A 137 -0.90 -0.50 10.64
CA SER A 137 -1.90 -1.28 11.37
C SER A 137 -1.93 -2.73 10.91
N SER A 138 -2.46 -3.61 11.75
CA SER A 138 -2.67 -5.01 11.44
C SER A 138 -3.89 -5.53 12.17
N GLU A 139 -4.65 -6.43 11.55
CA GLU A 139 -5.76 -7.15 12.17
C GLU A 139 -5.73 -8.62 11.77
N SER A 140 -6.23 -9.49 12.66
CA SER A 140 -6.34 -10.92 12.40
C SER A 140 -7.80 -11.38 12.47
N PHE A 141 -8.16 -12.32 11.61
CA PHE A 141 -9.51 -12.87 11.52
C PHE A 141 -9.48 -14.32 11.06
N ALA A 142 -10.53 -15.06 11.41
CA ALA A 142 -10.69 -16.44 10.95
C ALA A 142 -11.36 -16.47 9.58
N VAL A 143 -10.79 -17.24 8.66
CA VAL A 143 -11.44 -17.65 7.43
C VAL A 143 -11.80 -19.12 7.60
N LYS A 144 -13.09 -19.43 7.46
CA LYS A 144 -13.62 -20.80 7.48
C LYS A 144 -14.05 -21.19 6.09
#